data_AF-A0A812LLB8-F1
#
_entry.id   AF-A0A812LLB8-F1
#
_cell.length_a   1.000
_cell.length_b   1.000
_cell.length_c   1.000
_cell.angle_alpha   90.00
_cell.angle_beta   90.00
_cell.angle_gamma   90.00
#
_symmetry.space_group_name_H-M   'P 1'
#
loop_
_entity.id
_entity.type
_entity.pdbx_description
1 polymer ?
#
loop_
_entity_poly.entity_id
_entity_poly.type
_entity_poly.pdbx_seq_one_letter_code
_entity_poly.pdbx_strand_id
1 'polypeptide(L)'
;MILAAARESPPLADFRLEEPNLAKLRDARTLLSSFTGIVSRTAPSTKLLEPSLPDAVVKEWAPGIFRLLQTLANVYVEAAAGDELARLLVFFPAKPELEGVLGRYLSSDEEKEMLEKFSGGLNPRWILAIRGLLHELRCHAAKAARSCMACHGFWEMDDSVIWLRDVAQSITGMRPHAAELYLRELFMPLVRTQGLMQDARLGDFSKAFLPALIKGISTRLQDAWAVNGVDAESAVVKMSTETAGFAWLDPAHAASAVSFSRAAVHLLAALAGTELPQANQLEDPQVRVFQAKRSVPQSSGNRKKRKGQNANRFAALEHGDAMEAEAQAEQVVKPQAGRSAPTGLVASILRDSQLRDTLRGALSEFLLVPEKETMTRALAGLAAWTSQLWNMIARGEDLAALSTGSSAGDRLPETGEILHVASDVLRIIPRGILKPIGEVVAGKSPRLPPDGGALCNAVQHSWSSFAAASVADTKPSPSLLVSECTNPVFIGLLVLVKFFKLQCRKLELSTDAAQLYLCPPLVEALRVLQELPNTSQ
;
A
#
# COMPACT_ATOMS: atom_id res chain seq x y z
N MET A 1 -14.05 8.85 -31.70
CA MET A 1 -13.36 9.84 -32.57
C MET A 1 -12.03 9.32 -33.10
N ILE A 2 -11.04 8.96 -32.27
CA ILE A 2 -9.77 8.35 -32.72
C ILE A 2 -10.01 7.04 -33.50
N LEU A 3 -10.91 6.20 -33.00
CA LEU A 3 -11.34 4.97 -33.69
C LEU A 3 -12.10 5.22 -35.00
N ALA A 4 -12.75 6.39 -35.14
CA ALA A 4 -13.44 6.77 -36.38
C ALA A 4 -12.44 7.31 -37.41
N ALA A 5 -11.51 8.18 -36.98
CA ALA A 5 -10.42 8.68 -37.82
C ALA A 5 -9.53 7.54 -38.35
N ALA A 6 -9.17 6.57 -37.49
CA ALA A 6 -8.41 5.40 -37.91
C ALA A 6 -9.13 4.54 -38.97
N ARG A 7 -10.47 4.53 -38.99
CA ARG A 7 -11.27 3.76 -39.97
C ARG A 7 -11.47 4.48 -41.30
N GLU A 8 -11.36 5.81 -41.32
CA GLU A 8 -11.63 6.65 -42.51
C GLU A 8 -10.36 6.97 -43.32
N SER A 9 -9.15 6.77 -42.76
CA SER A 9 -7.89 7.01 -43.46
C SER A 9 -7.57 5.86 -44.45
N PRO A 10 -7.35 6.14 -45.76
CA PRO A 10 -7.01 5.10 -46.74
C PRO A 10 -5.63 4.48 -46.44
N PRO A 11 -5.42 3.18 -46.76
CA PRO A 11 -4.23 2.40 -46.38
C PRO A 11 -2.89 2.95 -46.90
N LEU A 12 -2.91 3.89 -47.85
CA LEU A 12 -1.74 4.36 -48.61
C LEU A 12 -1.52 5.88 -48.58
N ALA A 13 -2.23 6.66 -47.75
CA ALA A 13 -1.96 8.10 -47.67
C ALA A 13 -0.66 8.39 -46.89
N ASP A 14 0.19 9.26 -47.47
CA ASP A 14 1.36 9.82 -46.79
C ASP A 14 0.93 10.57 -45.52
N PHE A 15 1.49 10.14 -44.40
CA PHE A 15 1.25 10.72 -43.08
C PHE A 15 1.61 12.21 -43.06
N ARG A 16 0.60 13.07 -42.91
CA ARG A 16 0.81 14.43 -42.42
C ARG A 16 0.43 14.45 -40.95
N LEU A 17 1.38 14.85 -40.10
CA LEU A 17 1.17 15.09 -38.67
C LEU A 17 0.02 16.09 -38.36
N GLU A 18 -0.54 16.72 -39.38
CA GLU A 18 -1.51 17.81 -39.34
C GLU A 18 -2.98 17.35 -39.33
N GLU A 19 -3.27 16.04 -39.24
CA GLU A 19 -4.66 15.61 -39.09
C GLU A 19 -5.29 16.29 -37.86
N PRO A 20 -6.42 17.02 -38.02
CA PRO A 20 -6.91 17.98 -37.04
C PRO A 20 -7.25 17.35 -35.68
N ASN A 21 -7.56 16.05 -35.66
CA ASN A 21 -7.86 15.31 -34.44
C ASN A 21 -6.60 14.82 -33.70
N LEU A 22 -5.54 14.46 -34.42
CA LEU A 22 -4.24 14.12 -33.81
C LEU A 22 -3.51 15.37 -33.33
N ALA A 23 -3.65 16.50 -34.03
CA ALA A 23 -3.14 17.79 -33.60
C ALA A 23 -3.71 18.18 -32.23
N LYS A 24 -5.04 18.09 -32.04
CA LYS A 24 -5.69 18.36 -30.74
C LYS A 24 -5.16 17.51 -29.59
N LEU A 25 -4.81 16.24 -29.84
CA LEU A 25 -4.26 15.37 -28.81
C LEU A 25 -2.82 15.72 -28.46
N ARG A 26 -2.02 16.17 -29.44
CA ARG A 26 -0.67 16.71 -29.19
C ARG A 26 -0.71 18.03 -28.45
N ASP A 27 -1.67 18.88 -28.80
CA ASP A 27 -1.89 20.15 -28.09
C ASP A 27 -2.27 19.86 -26.64
N ALA A 28 -3.20 18.92 -26.40
CA ALA A 28 -3.55 18.48 -25.05
C ALA A 28 -2.35 17.93 -24.28
N ARG A 29 -1.52 17.08 -24.89
CA ARG A 29 -0.26 16.58 -24.30
C ARG A 29 0.67 17.74 -23.93
N THR A 30 0.87 18.68 -24.84
CA THR A 30 1.76 19.84 -24.66
C THR A 30 1.26 20.75 -23.55
N LEU A 31 -0.05 20.99 -23.49
CA LEU A 31 -0.70 21.76 -22.43
C LEU A 31 -0.52 21.09 -21.07
N LEU A 32 -0.75 19.77 -20.95
CA LEU A 32 -0.57 19.02 -19.70
C LEU A 32 0.90 19.01 -19.23
N SER A 33 1.84 18.87 -20.17
CA SER A 33 3.27 18.91 -19.87
C SER A 33 3.69 20.30 -19.36
N SER A 34 3.25 21.36 -20.05
CA SER A 34 3.49 22.75 -19.64
C SER A 34 2.85 23.06 -18.29
N PHE A 35 1.59 22.65 -18.08
CA PHE A 35 0.89 22.77 -16.80
C PHE A 35 1.68 22.09 -15.67
N THR A 36 2.08 20.83 -15.85
CA THR A 36 2.85 20.08 -14.86
C THR A 36 4.15 20.80 -14.53
N GLY A 37 4.88 21.26 -15.56
CA GLY A 37 6.12 22.01 -15.40
C GLY A 37 5.95 23.34 -14.65
N ILE A 38 4.87 24.07 -14.91
CA ILE A 38 4.55 25.33 -14.22
C ILE A 38 4.20 25.04 -12.76
N VAL A 39 3.20 24.20 -12.50
CA VAL A 39 2.72 23.90 -11.14
C VAL A 39 3.84 23.31 -10.27
N SER A 40 4.63 22.36 -10.77
CA SER A 40 5.72 21.77 -9.99
C SER A 40 6.86 22.75 -9.69
N ARG A 41 7.09 23.78 -10.51
CA ARG A 41 8.10 24.82 -10.26
C ARG A 41 7.61 25.91 -9.32
N THR A 42 6.31 26.19 -9.32
CA THR A 42 5.70 27.24 -8.50
C THR A 42 5.16 26.74 -7.16
N ALA A 43 5.09 25.42 -6.95
CA ALA A 43 4.59 24.81 -5.72
C ALA A 43 5.51 24.77 -4.46
N PRO A 44 6.77 25.27 -4.39
CA PRO A 44 7.57 24.96 -3.20
C PRO A 44 7.49 26.06 -2.13
N SER A 45 6.73 25.81 -1.07
CA SER A 45 7.00 26.28 0.31
C SER A 45 5.78 25.98 1.18
N THR A 46 5.92 25.03 2.10
CA THR A 46 4.97 24.71 3.19
C THR A 46 4.78 25.84 4.20
N LYS A 47 4.99 27.09 3.80
CA LYS A 47 4.83 28.28 4.64
C LYS A 47 4.20 29.41 3.82
N LEU A 48 3.03 29.85 4.33
CA LEU A 48 2.40 31.17 4.20
C LEU A 48 1.18 31.30 3.25
N LEU A 49 -0.01 31.14 3.85
CA LEU A 49 -1.05 32.16 4.08
C LEU A 49 -1.58 33.08 2.95
N GLU A 50 -1.21 32.92 1.69
CA GLU A 50 -1.93 33.56 0.56
C GLU A 50 -2.48 32.49 -0.39
N PRO A 51 -3.64 32.72 -1.06
CA PRO A 51 -4.11 31.83 -2.11
C PRO A 51 -3.06 31.85 -3.21
N SER A 52 -2.27 30.78 -3.26
CA SER A 52 -1.15 30.69 -4.17
C SER A 52 -1.73 30.75 -5.59
N LEU A 53 -1.12 31.50 -6.52
CA LEU A 53 -1.48 31.47 -7.95
C LEU A 53 -1.69 30.04 -8.50
N PRO A 54 -0.96 29.00 -8.02
CA PRO A 54 -1.28 27.60 -8.25
C PRO A 54 -2.71 27.15 -7.91
N ASP A 55 -3.31 27.59 -6.80
CA ASP A 55 -4.61 27.10 -6.34
C ASP A 55 -5.77 27.54 -7.24
N ALA A 56 -5.75 28.78 -7.73
CA ALA A 56 -6.75 29.27 -8.69
C ALA A 56 -6.66 28.51 -10.02
N VAL A 57 -5.44 28.31 -10.51
CA VAL A 57 -5.16 27.53 -11.73
C VAL A 57 -5.56 26.07 -11.56
N VAL A 58 -5.29 25.47 -10.39
CA VAL A 58 -5.68 24.08 -10.09
C VAL A 58 -7.20 23.93 -10.04
N LYS A 59 -7.94 24.87 -9.42
CA LYS A 59 -9.41 24.82 -9.39
C LYS A 59 -10.05 24.88 -10.77
N GLU A 60 -9.45 25.62 -11.70
CA GLU A 60 -9.93 25.70 -13.08
C GLU A 60 -9.58 24.44 -13.90
N TRP A 61 -8.37 23.90 -13.73
CA TRP A 61 -7.86 22.82 -14.59
C TRP A 61 -8.19 21.41 -14.10
N ALA A 62 -8.28 21.20 -12.78
CA ALA A 62 -8.48 19.87 -12.20
C ALA A 62 -9.74 19.15 -12.73
N PRO A 63 -10.93 19.78 -12.87
CA PRO A 63 -12.10 19.09 -13.45
C PRO A 63 -11.82 18.48 -14.83
N GLY A 64 -11.11 19.23 -15.69
CA GLY A 64 -10.75 18.78 -17.04
C GLY A 64 -9.73 17.64 -17.02
N ILE A 65 -8.70 17.74 -16.16
CA ILE A 65 -7.66 16.72 -16.01
C ILE A 65 -8.26 15.40 -15.50
N PHE A 66 -9.10 15.44 -14.47
CA PHE A 66 -9.70 14.23 -13.91
C PHE A 66 -10.76 13.62 -14.85
N ARG A 67 -11.54 14.44 -15.55
CA ARG A 67 -12.42 13.95 -16.63
C ARG A 67 -11.63 13.27 -17.75
N LEU A 68 -10.48 13.82 -18.12
CA LEU A 68 -9.59 13.20 -19.10
C LEU A 68 -9.07 11.84 -18.61
N LEU A 69 -8.63 11.73 -17.35
CA LEU A 69 -8.19 10.46 -16.77
C LEU A 69 -9.30 9.41 -16.78
N GLN A 70 -10.51 9.77 -16.35
CA GLN A 70 -11.66 8.87 -16.42
C GLN A 70 -11.96 8.45 -17.86
N THR A 71 -11.93 9.39 -18.82
CA THR A 71 -12.14 9.09 -20.23
C THR A 71 -11.09 8.12 -20.76
N LEU A 72 -9.81 8.34 -20.44
CA LEU A 72 -8.72 7.46 -20.83
C LEU A 72 -8.80 6.07 -20.21
N ALA A 73 -9.38 5.95 -19.02
CA ALA A 73 -9.65 4.66 -18.40
C ALA A 73 -10.87 3.96 -19.04
N ASN A 74 -11.94 4.71 -19.34
CA ASN A 74 -13.13 4.19 -20.03
C ASN A 74 -12.84 3.69 -21.44
N VAL A 75 -11.81 4.22 -22.11
CA VAL A 75 -11.35 3.71 -23.40
C VAL A 75 -11.03 2.21 -23.35
N TYR A 76 -10.56 1.68 -22.20
CA TYR A 76 -10.35 0.22 -22.05
C TYR A 76 -11.66 -0.57 -22.01
N VAL A 77 -12.70 -0.01 -21.37
CA VAL A 77 -14.03 -0.64 -21.31
C VAL A 77 -14.68 -0.63 -22.69
N GLU A 78 -14.60 0.50 -23.39
CA GLU A 78 -15.11 0.63 -24.77
C GLU A 78 -14.33 -0.28 -25.73
N ALA A 79 -13.02 -0.39 -25.60
CA ALA A 79 -12.20 -1.29 -26.42
C ALA A 79 -12.53 -2.77 -26.16
N ALA A 80 -12.86 -3.15 -24.92
CA ALA A 80 -13.31 -4.50 -24.60
C ALA A 80 -14.57 -4.89 -25.40
N ALA A 81 -15.54 -3.97 -25.46
CA ALA A 81 -16.79 -4.14 -26.20
C ALA A 81 -16.67 -3.86 -27.71
N GLY A 82 -15.55 -3.28 -28.14
CA GLY A 82 -15.28 -2.86 -29.51
C GLY A 82 -14.81 -3.97 -30.45
N ASP A 83 -14.44 -3.55 -31.67
CA ASP A 83 -13.85 -4.41 -32.68
C ASP A 83 -12.36 -4.71 -32.42
N GLU A 84 -11.79 -5.61 -33.21
CA GLU A 84 -10.39 -6.03 -33.10
C GLU A 84 -9.42 -4.84 -33.17
N LEU A 85 -9.70 -3.84 -34.00
CA LEU A 85 -8.90 -2.62 -34.10
C LEU A 85 -8.86 -1.83 -32.78
N ALA A 86 -10.02 -1.63 -32.13
CA ALA A 86 -10.07 -0.93 -30.85
C ALA A 86 -9.26 -1.67 -29.78
N ARG A 87 -9.33 -3.01 -29.78
CA ARG A 87 -8.54 -3.86 -28.87
C ARG A 87 -7.04 -3.71 -29.14
N LEU A 88 -6.61 -3.78 -30.40
CA LEU A 88 -5.21 -3.63 -30.80
C LEU A 88 -4.64 -2.24 -30.45
N LEU A 89 -5.44 -1.17 -30.57
CA LEU A 89 -5.02 0.19 -30.25
C LEU A 89 -4.94 0.50 -28.75
N VAL A 90 -5.74 -0.19 -27.92
CA VAL A 90 -5.91 0.18 -26.51
C VAL A 90 -5.25 -0.82 -25.58
N PHE A 91 -5.38 -2.12 -25.85
CA PHE A 91 -4.86 -3.15 -24.97
C PHE A 91 -3.39 -3.48 -25.20
N PHE A 92 -2.85 -3.13 -26.36
CA PHE A 92 -1.46 -3.39 -26.69
C PHE A 92 -0.58 -2.22 -26.21
N PRO A 93 0.38 -2.46 -25.28
CA PRO A 93 1.16 -1.38 -24.67
C PRO A 93 2.01 -0.66 -25.72
N ALA A 94 2.19 0.65 -25.63
CA ALA A 94 2.99 1.39 -26.62
C ALA A 94 4.46 0.90 -26.66
N LYS A 95 5.20 1.17 -27.75
CA LYS A 95 6.64 0.81 -27.82
C LYS A 95 7.45 1.19 -26.56
N PRO A 96 7.46 2.45 -26.10
CA PRO A 96 8.21 2.81 -24.89
C PRO A 96 7.71 2.10 -23.62
N GLU A 97 6.43 1.73 -23.59
CA GLU A 97 5.83 0.97 -22.49
C GLU A 97 6.27 -0.49 -22.51
N LEU A 98 6.27 -1.13 -23.69
CA LEU A 98 6.79 -2.49 -23.88
C LEU A 98 8.27 -2.59 -23.53
N GLU A 99 9.08 -1.64 -24.01
CA GLU A 99 10.52 -1.62 -23.71
C GLU A 99 10.77 -1.41 -22.22
N GLY A 100 9.96 -0.56 -21.57
CA GLY A 100 10.00 -0.37 -20.11
C GLY A 100 9.62 -1.62 -19.33
N VAL A 101 8.57 -2.33 -19.76
CA VAL A 101 8.08 -3.57 -19.11
C VAL A 101 9.02 -4.75 -19.35
N LEU A 102 9.58 -4.88 -20.55
CA LEU A 102 10.50 -5.95 -20.92
C LEU A 102 11.93 -5.69 -20.44
N GLY A 103 12.29 -4.43 -20.14
CA GLY A 103 13.65 -4.03 -19.79
C GLY A 103 14.66 -4.15 -20.94
N ARG A 104 14.17 -4.24 -22.18
CA ARG A 104 14.99 -4.32 -23.41
C ARG A 104 14.32 -3.60 -24.56
N TYR A 105 15.13 -3.21 -25.55
CA TYR A 105 14.62 -2.72 -26.82
C TYR A 105 13.93 -3.83 -27.61
N LEU A 106 12.90 -3.46 -28.40
CA LEU A 106 12.27 -4.37 -29.35
C LEU A 106 13.23 -4.66 -30.50
N SER A 107 13.28 -5.92 -30.94
CA SER A 107 14.06 -6.31 -32.11
C SER A 107 13.37 -5.87 -33.41
N SER A 108 14.15 -5.71 -34.49
CA SER A 108 13.61 -5.35 -35.80
C SER A 108 12.56 -6.35 -36.31
N ASP A 109 12.71 -7.63 -35.95
CA ASP A 109 11.78 -8.69 -36.35
C ASP A 109 10.47 -8.62 -35.55
N GLU A 110 10.53 -8.33 -34.24
CA GLU A 110 9.35 -8.10 -33.40
C GLU A 110 8.58 -6.85 -33.85
N GLU A 111 9.29 -5.78 -34.20
CA GLU A 111 8.68 -4.59 -34.77
C GLU A 111 8.03 -4.88 -36.13
N LYS A 112 8.68 -5.67 -36.97
CA LYS A 112 8.14 -6.04 -38.29
C LYS A 112 6.90 -6.92 -38.15
N GLU A 113 6.93 -7.94 -37.30
CA GLU A 113 5.78 -8.79 -37.01
C GLU A 113 4.61 -7.99 -36.43
N MET A 114 4.92 -7.05 -35.53
CA MET A 114 3.95 -6.10 -34.99
C MET A 114 3.29 -5.30 -36.11
N LEU A 115 4.08 -4.70 -37.01
CA LEU A 115 3.58 -3.91 -38.13
C LEU A 115 2.76 -4.77 -39.12
N GLU A 116 3.19 -5.99 -39.41
CA GLU A 116 2.53 -6.92 -40.34
C GLU A 116 1.17 -7.38 -39.80
N LYS A 117 1.07 -7.78 -38.54
CA LYS A 117 -0.19 -8.22 -37.93
C LYS A 117 -1.18 -7.08 -37.69
N PHE A 118 -0.70 -5.86 -37.44
CA PHE A 118 -1.56 -4.68 -37.34
C PHE A 118 -2.07 -4.18 -38.71
N SER A 119 -1.49 -4.65 -39.82
CA SER A 119 -1.71 -4.07 -41.15
C SER A 119 -3.04 -4.42 -41.82
N GLY A 120 -3.99 -5.08 -41.13
CA GLY A 120 -5.29 -5.57 -41.65
C GLY A 120 -6.19 -4.50 -42.31
N GLY A 121 -5.73 -3.90 -43.40
CA GLY A 121 -6.30 -2.74 -44.09
C GLY A 121 -5.82 -1.36 -43.60
N LEU A 122 -4.98 -1.27 -42.57
CA LEU A 122 -4.61 0.00 -41.91
C LEU A 122 -3.12 0.27 -41.93
N ASN A 123 -2.74 1.54 -42.04
CA ASN A 123 -1.33 1.94 -42.08
C ASN A 123 -0.67 1.72 -40.70
N PRO A 124 0.34 0.83 -40.59
CA PRO A 124 0.93 0.47 -39.30
C PRO A 124 1.59 1.64 -38.55
N ARG A 125 2.08 2.67 -39.28
CA ARG A 125 2.63 3.89 -38.68
C ARG A 125 1.57 4.68 -37.91
N TRP A 126 0.32 4.66 -38.36
CA TRP A 126 -0.80 5.31 -37.67
C TRP A 126 -1.11 4.63 -36.34
N ILE A 127 -1.12 3.30 -36.34
CA ILE A 127 -1.40 2.49 -35.15
C ILE A 127 -0.33 2.74 -34.08
N LEU A 128 0.95 2.75 -34.47
CA LEU A 128 2.05 3.07 -33.56
C LEU A 128 1.97 4.50 -33.03
N ALA A 129 1.68 5.48 -33.88
CA ALA A 129 1.58 6.88 -33.49
C ALA A 129 0.42 7.12 -32.51
N ILE A 130 -0.76 6.55 -32.77
CA ILE A 130 -1.92 6.67 -31.89
C ILE A 130 -1.64 6.01 -30.53
N ARG A 131 -1.05 4.81 -30.52
CA ARG A 131 -0.69 4.11 -29.28
C ARG A 131 0.32 4.87 -28.45
N GLY A 132 1.38 5.38 -29.09
CA GLY A 132 2.39 6.22 -28.44
C GLY A 132 1.76 7.46 -27.82
N LEU A 133 0.90 8.15 -28.58
CA LEU A 133 0.24 9.36 -28.11
C LEU A 133 -0.77 9.08 -26.98
N LEU A 134 -1.51 7.96 -27.01
CA LEU A 134 -2.39 7.56 -25.91
C LEU A 134 -1.59 7.27 -24.64
N HIS A 135 -0.46 6.57 -24.74
CA HIS A 135 0.42 6.31 -23.61
C HIS A 135 0.99 7.61 -23.02
N GLU A 136 1.54 8.49 -23.86
CA GLU A 136 2.04 9.79 -23.42
C GLU A 136 0.95 10.63 -22.75
N LEU A 137 -0.26 10.67 -23.32
CA LEU A 137 -1.37 11.43 -22.78
C LEU A 137 -1.79 10.91 -21.39
N ARG A 138 -1.83 9.58 -21.18
CA ARG A 138 -2.06 8.98 -19.86
C ARG A 138 -0.99 9.38 -18.85
N CYS A 139 0.28 9.28 -19.25
CA CYS A 139 1.42 9.65 -18.39
C CYS A 139 1.38 11.13 -17.99
N HIS A 140 1.12 12.03 -18.93
CA HIS A 140 1.03 13.46 -18.65
C HIS A 140 -0.22 13.84 -17.85
N ALA A 141 -1.37 13.21 -18.12
CA ALA A 141 -2.59 13.43 -17.34
C ALA A 141 -2.43 12.96 -15.89
N ALA A 142 -1.81 11.80 -15.67
CA ALA A 142 -1.57 11.28 -14.32
C ALA A 142 -0.61 12.19 -13.53
N LYS A 143 0.47 12.66 -14.16
CA LYS A 143 1.41 13.61 -13.55
C LYS A 143 0.75 14.97 -13.26
N ALA A 144 -0.10 15.47 -14.16
CA ALA A 144 -0.84 16.71 -13.96
C ALA A 144 -1.82 16.59 -12.78
N ALA A 145 -2.56 15.47 -12.70
CA ALA A 145 -3.45 15.20 -11.57
C ALA A 145 -2.69 15.10 -10.24
N ARG A 146 -1.54 14.42 -10.23
CA ARG A 146 -0.64 14.42 -9.06
C ARG A 146 -0.25 15.82 -8.62
N SER A 147 0.10 16.69 -9.57
CA SER A 147 0.43 18.09 -9.28
C SER A 147 -0.76 18.85 -8.72
N CYS A 148 -1.99 18.63 -9.22
CA CYS A 148 -3.20 19.19 -8.62
C CYS A 148 -3.38 18.73 -7.17
N MET A 149 -3.24 17.43 -6.90
CA MET A 149 -3.40 16.83 -5.56
C MET A 149 -2.36 17.32 -4.54
N ALA A 150 -1.26 17.90 -5.01
CA ALA A 150 -0.24 18.53 -4.16
C ALA A 150 -0.57 19.98 -3.76
N CYS A 151 -1.68 20.54 -4.23
CA CYS A 151 -2.13 21.91 -3.92
C CYS A 151 -3.34 21.93 -2.99
N HIS A 152 -3.44 22.93 -2.10
CA HIS A 152 -4.55 23.05 -1.14
C HIS A 152 -5.89 23.29 -1.86
N GLY A 153 -5.87 24.09 -2.93
CA GLY A 153 -7.05 24.42 -3.73
C GLY A 153 -7.74 23.21 -4.35
N PHE A 154 -7.03 22.09 -4.56
CA PHE A 154 -7.64 20.84 -5.00
C PHE A 154 -8.58 20.26 -3.94
N TRP A 155 -8.13 20.25 -2.69
CA TRP A 155 -8.84 19.64 -1.56
C TRP A 155 -9.99 20.51 -1.02
N GLU A 156 -10.03 21.79 -1.38
CA GLU A 156 -11.16 22.67 -1.10
C GLU A 156 -12.38 22.36 -1.96
N MET A 157 -12.19 21.80 -3.17
CA MET A 157 -13.29 21.47 -4.07
C MET A 157 -14.07 20.24 -3.60
N ASP A 158 -15.39 20.36 -3.55
CA ASP A 158 -16.27 19.27 -3.08
C ASP A 158 -16.25 18.05 -4.02
N ASP A 159 -16.06 18.26 -5.33
CA ASP A 159 -16.00 17.20 -6.34
C ASP A 159 -14.68 16.41 -6.34
N SER A 160 -13.63 16.89 -5.67
CA SER A 160 -12.30 16.25 -5.67
C SER A 160 -12.34 14.79 -5.20
N VAL A 161 -13.17 14.50 -4.21
CA VAL A 161 -13.41 13.16 -3.66
C VAL A 161 -14.11 12.26 -4.68
N ILE A 162 -15.10 12.81 -5.40
CA ILE A 162 -15.86 12.11 -6.43
C ILE A 162 -14.92 11.71 -7.56
N TRP A 163 -14.10 12.64 -8.05
CA TRP A 163 -13.16 12.37 -9.14
C TRP A 163 -12.16 11.27 -8.78
N LEU A 164 -11.61 11.28 -7.57
CA LEU A 164 -10.67 10.27 -7.11
C LEU A 164 -11.33 8.89 -6.93
N ARG A 165 -12.56 8.85 -6.40
CA ARG A 165 -13.36 7.62 -6.31
C ARG A 165 -13.60 7.03 -7.69
N ASP A 166 -14.00 7.84 -8.66
CA ASP A 166 -14.33 7.37 -10.00
C ASP A 166 -13.06 6.86 -10.74
N VAL A 167 -11.91 7.52 -10.56
CA VAL A 167 -10.61 7.03 -11.06
C VAL A 167 -10.20 5.73 -10.34
N ALA A 168 -10.50 5.58 -9.05
CA ALA A 168 -10.25 4.33 -8.33
C ALA A 168 -11.12 3.19 -8.86
N GLN A 169 -12.39 3.45 -9.19
CA GLN A 169 -13.29 2.46 -9.79
C GLN A 169 -12.79 1.99 -11.16
N SER A 170 -12.21 2.90 -11.95
CA SER A 170 -11.76 2.59 -13.30
C SER A 170 -10.56 1.63 -13.36
N ILE A 171 -9.84 1.42 -12.25
CA ILE A 171 -8.76 0.41 -12.13
C ILE A 171 -9.26 -0.97 -12.56
N THR A 172 -10.50 -1.31 -12.23
CA THR A 172 -11.14 -2.57 -12.64
C THR A 172 -11.26 -2.76 -14.14
N GLY A 173 -11.21 -1.71 -14.96
CA GLY A 173 -11.31 -1.82 -16.42
C GLY A 173 -9.95 -1.85 -17.12
N MET A 174 -8.89 -1.46 -16.42
CA MET A 174 -7.59 -1.17 -17.02
C MET A 174 -6.70 -2.42 -17.11
N ARG A 175 -5.72 -2.36 -18.02
CA ARG A 175 -4.60 -3.32 -18.05
C ARG A 175 -3.66 -3.11 -16.85
N PRO A 176 -2.95 -4.16 -16.38
CA PRO A 176 -2.10 -4.06 -15.19
C PRO A 176 -1.06 -2.93 -15.23
N HIS A 177 -0.33 -2.74 -16.34
CA HIS A 177 0.65 -1.66 -16.48
C HIS A 177 0.03 -0.25 -16.42
N ALA A 178 -1.16 -0.08 -16.98
CA ALA A 178 -1.86 1.20 -16.99
C ALA A 178 -2.47 1.50 -15.60
N ALA A 179 -2.98 0.47 -14.93
CA ALA A 179 -3.43 0.57 -13.54
C ALA A 179 -2.25 0.87 -12.60
N GLU A 180 -1.10 0.23 -12.80
CA GLU A 180 0.13 0.48 -12.04
C GLU A 180 0.54 1.96 -12.09
N LEU A 181 0.50 2.57 -13.28
CA LEU A 181 0.77 3.99 -13.45
C LEU A 181 -0.12 4.84 -12.52
N TYR A 182 -1.42 4.54 -12.43
CA TYR A 182 -2.35 5.31 -11.59
C TYR A 182 -2.09 5.06 -10.10
N LEU A 183 -1.79 3.83 -9.70
CA LEU A 183 -1.39 3.50 -8.33
C LEU A 183 -0.15 4.30 -7.91
N ARG A 184 0.87 4.39 -8.77
CA ARG A 184 2.15 5.06 -8.47
C ARG A 184 2.07 6.58 -8.56
N GLU A 185 1.37 7.13 -9.54
CA GLU A 185 1.32 8.57 -9.77
C GLU A 185 0.22 9.27 -8.98
N LEU A 186 -0.91 8.61 -8.69
CA LEU A 186 -2.04 9.25 -8.02
C LEU A 186 -2.16 8.81 -6.56
N PHE A 187 -2.28 7.50 -6.31
CA PHE A 187 -2.67 7.01 -5.00
C PHE A 187 -1.52 6.89 -4.01
N MET A 188 -0.32 6.51 -4.46
CA MET A 188 0.85 6.44 -3.57
C MET A 188 1.25 7.81 -3.00
N PRO A 189 1.25 8.91 -3.78
CA PRO A 189 1.48 10.25 -3.25
C PRO A 189 0.47 10.67 -2.18
N LEU A 190 -0.79 10.23 -2.24
CA LEU A 190 -1.78 10.52 -1.19
C LEU A 190 -1.34 10.07 0.19
N VAL A 191 -0.64 8.94 0.27
CA VAL A 191 -0.11 8.44 1.54
C VAL A 191 1.00 9.36 2.07
N ARG A 192 1.70 10.09 1.20
CA ARG A 192 2.83 10.96 1.54
C ARG A 192 2.45 12.44 1.73
N THR A 193 1.37 12.91 1.09
CA THR A 193 0.96 14.33 1.09
C THR A 193 -0.20 14.65 2.04
N GLN A 194 -0.44 13.80 3.04
CA GLN A 194 -1.61 13.86 3.94
C GLN A 194 -1.74 15.17 4.73
N GLY A 195 -0.66 15.93 4.91
CA GLY A 195 -0.65 17.19 5.67
C GLY A 195 -1.36 18.38 4.99
N LEU A 196 -1.86 18.20 3.77
CA LEU A 196 -2.57 19.26 3.02
C LEU A 196 -4.10 19.20 3.15
N MET A 197 -4.65 18.13 3.72
CA MET A 197 -6.09 17.97 3.93
C MET A 197 -6.46 18.33 5.37
N GLN A 198 -7.61 18.99 5.56
CA GLN A 198 -8.18 19.18 6.90
C GLN A 198 -8.64 17.83 7.47
N ASP A 199 -8.31 17.55 8.73
CA ASP A 199 -8.60 16.27 9.40
C ASP A 199 -10.07 15.83 9.31
N ALA A 200 -11.01 16.78 9.35
CA ALA A 200 -12.45 16.48 9.26
C ALA A 200 -12.86 15.93 7.88
N ARG A 201 -12.29 16.46 6.79
CA ARG A 201 -12.58 15.98 5.42
C ARG A 201 -11.88 14.67 5.09
N LEU A 202 -10.82 14.34 5.82
CA LEU A 202 -10.00 13.16 5.55
C LEU A 202 -10.72 11.83 5.88
N GLY A 203 -11.61 11.84 6.89
CA GLY A 203 -12.45 10.69 7.23
C GLY A 203 -13.51 10.40 6.17
N ASP A 204 -14.23 11.42 5.70
CA ASP A 204 -15.23 11.25 4.63
C ASP A 204 -14.56 10.89 3.30
N PHE A 205 -13.41 11.50 3.03
CA PHE A 205 -12.56 11.16 1.90
C PHE A 205 -12.18 9.67 1.91
N SER A 206 -11.60 9.19 3.01
CA SER A 206 -11.13 7.80 3.09
C SER A 206 -12.27 6.80 2.87
N LYS A 207 -13.45 7.07 3.42
CA LYS A 207 -14.65 6.23 3.24
C LYS A 207 -15.16 6.20 1.80
N ALA A 208 -15.03 7.31 1.07
CA ALA A 208 -15.58 7.43 -0.28
C ALA A 208 -14.77 6.68 -1.34
N PHE A 209 -13.42 6.78 -1.33
CA PHE A 209 -12.59 6.24 -2.41
C PHE A 209 -11.88 4.90 -2.08
N LEU A 210 -11.46 4.66 -0.82
CA LEU A 210 -10.68 3.46 -0.49
C LEU A 210 -11.41 2.14 -0.80
N PRO A 211 -12.71 1.98 -0.49
CA PRO A 211 -13.41 0.74 -0.81
C PRO A 211 -13.41 0.43 -2.31
N ALA A 212 -13.59 1.47 -3.14
CA ALA A 212 -13.53 1.33 -4.60
C ALA A 212 -12.12 0.97 -5.07
N LEU A 213 -11.09 1.61 -4.51
CA LEU A 213 -9.69 1.35 -4.82
C LEU A 213 -9.28 -0.08 -4.46
N ILE A 214 -9.57 -0.52 -3.23
CA ILE A 214 -9.24 -1.86 -2.75
C ILE A 214 -9.99 -2.91 -3.58
N LYS A 215 -11.30 -2.73 -3.81
CA LYS A 215 -12.07 -3.62 -4.68
C LYS A 215 -11.48 -3.69 -6.09
N GLY A 216 -11.05 -2.55 -6.63
CA GLY A 216 -10.42 -2.48 -7.95
C GLY A 216 -9.11 -3.25 -8.02
N ILE A 217 -8.26 -3.07 -7.00
CA ILE A 217 -6.99 -3.79 -6.85
C ILE A 217 -7.25 -5.30 -6.73
N SER A 218 -8.13 -5.73 -5.81
CA SER A 218 -8.44 -7.14 -5.58
C SER A 218 -8.99 -7.82 -6.83
N THR A 219 -9.94 -7.18 -7.53
CA THR A 219 -10.52 -7.72 -8.78
C THR A 219 -9.43 -7.91 -9.84
N ARG A 220 -8.58 -6.90 -10.05
CA ARG A 220 -7.48 -6.98 -11.03
C ARG A 220 -6.41 -7.99 -10.64
N LEU A 221 -6.13 -8.14 -9.35
CA LEU A 221 -5.21 -9.14 -8.83
C LEU A 221 -5.74 -10.56 -9.09
N GLN A 222 -7.03 -10.77 -8.82
CA GLN A 222 -7.73 -12.03 -9.12
C GLN A 222 -7.73 -12.31 -10.63
N ASP A 223 -7.98 -11.31 -11.47
CA ASP A 223 -7.93 -11.45 -12.93
C ASP A 223 -6.51 -11.78 -13.43
N ALA A 224 -5.46 -11.27 -12.79
CA ALA A 224 -4.08 -11.47 -13.20
C ALA A 224 -3.47 -12.80 -12.71
N TRP A 225 -3.88 -13.27 -11.53
CA TRP A 225 -3.26 -14.43 -10.84
C TRP A 225 -4.23 -15.58 -10.56
N ALA A 226 -5.52 -15.44 -10.83
CA ALA A 226 -6.55 -16.43 -10.50
C ALA A 226 -6.67 -16.71 -8.98
N VAL A 227 -6.39 -15.70 -8.15
CA VAL A 227 -6.55 -15.76 -6.69
C VAL A 227 -8.00 -16.14 -6.38
N ASN A 228 -8.22 -17.23 -5.63
CA ASN A 228 -9.51 -17.88 -5.27
C ASN A 228 -9.92 -19.13 -6.06
N GLY A 229 -9.02 -19.78 -6.81
CA GLY A 229 -9.29 -21.11 -7.38
C GLY A 229 -10.23 -21.11 -8.59
N VAL A 230 -10.38 -19.95 -9.25
CA VAL A 230 -10.76 -19.91 -10.67
C VAL A 230 -9.51 -20.32 -11.44
N ASP A 231 -9.58 -21.32 -12.32
CA ASP A 231 -8.41 -21.86 -13.01
C ASP A 231 -7.54 -20.75 -13.61
N ALA A 232 -6.23 -20.76 -13.28
CA ALA A 232 -5.26 -19.84 -13.85
C ALA A 232 -5.23 -19.90 -15.39
N GLU A 233 -5.57 -21.08 -15.94
CA GLU A 233 -5.81 -21.25 -17.37
C GLU A 233 -6.94 -20.35 -17.88
N SER A 234 -8.07 -20.20 -17.17
CA SER A 234 -9.17 -19.32 -17.61
C SER A 234 -8.81 -17.84 -17.61
N ALA A 235 -7.93 -17.38 -16.71
CA ALA A 235 -7.48 -16.00 -16.62
C ALA A 235 -6.43 -15.67 -17.71
N VAL A 236 -5.47 -16.57 -17.91
CA VAL A 236 -4.47 -16.50 -18.99
C VAL A 236 -5.13 -16.61 -20.36
N VAL A 237 -6.16 -17.45 -20.51
CA VAL A 237 -6.96 -17.59 -21.75
C VAL A 237 -7.74 -16.32 -22.07
N LYS A 238 -8.22 -15.55 -21.09
CA LYS A 238 -8.87 -14.25 -21.35
C LYS A 238 -7.89 -13.16 -21.81
N MET A 239 -6.66 -13.13 -21.28
CA MET A 239 -5.64 -12.19 -21.79
C MET A 239 -5.06 -12.62 -23.14
N SER A 240 -4.81 -13.91 -23.34
CA SER A 240 -4.23 -14.44 -24.59
C SER A 240 -5.20 -14.39 -25.77
N THR A 241 -6.51 -14.45 -25.53
CA THR A 241 -7.53 -14.24 -26.58
C THR A 241 -7.65 -12.77 -27.01
N GLU A 242 -7.28 -11.81 -26.16
CA GLU A 242 -7.34 -10.37 -26.49
C GLU A 242 -6.10 -9.86 -27.25
N THR A 243 -4.99 -10.59 -27.21
CA THR A 243 -3.78 -10.36 -28.06
C THR A 243 -3.48 -11.56 -28.95
N ALA A 244 -4.51 -12.31 -29.34
CA ALA A 244 -4.40 -13.55 -30.10
C ALA A 244 -3.44 -13.35 -31.29
N GLY A 245 -2.32 -14.09 -31.26
CA GLY A 245 -1.32 -14.09 -32.32
C GLY A 245 0.09 -13.68 -31.92
N PHE A 246 0.35 -13.03 -30.79
CA PHE A 246 1.71 -12.56 -30.43
C PHE A 246 2.31 -13.30 -29.23
N ALA A 247 2.84 -14.51 -29.44
CA ALA A 247 3.45 -15.32 -28.37
C ALA A 247 4.63 -14.62 -27.66
N TRP A 248 5.37 -13.73 -28.34
CA TRP A 248 6.49 -13.01 -27.74
C TRP A 248 6.08 -11.91 -26.74
N LEU A 249 4.78 -11.58 -26.63
CA LEU A 249 4.25 -10.62 -25.66
C LEU A 249 3.90 -11.22 -24.31
N ASP A 250 3.79 -12.55 -24.21
CA ASP A 250 3.46 -13.23 -22.96
C ASP A 250 4.40 -12.80 -21.81
N PRO A 251 5.73 -12.62 -22.01
CA PRO A 251 6.61 -12.04 -21.00
C PRO A 251 6.26 -10.61 -20.58
N ALA A 252 5.76 -9.77 -21.50
CA ALA A 252 5.38 -8.39 -21.17
C ALA A 252 4.09 -8.36 -20.32
N HIS A 253 3.11 -9.22 -20.62
CA HIS A 253 1.92 -9.38 -19.80
C HIS A 253 2.27 -9.92 -18.40
N ALA A 254 3.14 -10.92 -18.34
CA ALA A 254 3.65 -11.47 -17.10
C ALA A 254 4.34 -10.40 -16.24
N ALA A 255 5.28 -9.64 -16.82
CA ALA A 255 5.99 -8.56 -16.14
C ALA A 255 5.03 -7.45 -15.67
N SER A 256 4.00 -7.12 -16.48
CA SER A 256 2.97 -6.14 -16.09
C SER A 256 2.16 -6.59 -14.87
N ALA A 257 1.77 -7.87 -14.81
CA ALA A 257 1.04 -8.43 -13.67
C ALA A 257 1.89 -8.43 -12.38
N VAL A 258 3.16 -8.82 -12.49
CA VAL A 258 4.13 -8.76 -11.38
C VAL A 258 4.31 -7.33 -10.89
N SER A 259 4.55 -6.38 -11.80
CA SER A 259 4.78 -4.98 -11.47
C SER A 259 3.56 -4.32 -10.82
N PHE A 260 2.36 -4.60 -11.35
CA PHE A 260 1.10 -4.18 -10.75
C PHE A 260 0.93 -4.71 -9.33
N SER A 261 1.20 -6.01 -9.11
CA SER A 261 1.06 -6.65 -7.79
C SER A 261 1.97 -5.99 -6.75
N ARG A 262 3.22 -5.69 -7.14
CA ARG A 262 4.20 -4.99 -6.30
C ARG A 262 3.76 -3.57 -5.97
N ALA A 263 3.27 -2.82 -6.96
CA ALA A 263 2.80 -1.44 -6.75
C ALA A 263 1.54 -1.41 -5.85
N ALA A 264 0.60 -2.32 -6.09
CA ALA A 264 -0.64 -2.42 -5.32
C ALA A 264 -0.37 -2.77 -3.86
N VAL A 265 0.44 -3.80 -3.58
CA VAL A 265 0.75 -4.15 -2.19
C VAL A 265 1.58 -3.06 -1.51
N HIS A 266 2.46 -2.36 -2.23
CA HIS A 266 3.22 -1.25 -1.65
C HIS A 266 2.29 -0.14 -1.18
N LEU A 267 1.28 0.21 -1.99
CA LEU A 267 0.25 1.17 -1.60
C LEU A 267 -0.55 0.69 -0.37
N LEU A 268 -1.04 -0.54 -0.37
CA LEU A 268 -1.81 -1.07 0.76
C LEU A 268 -0.98 -1.17 2.05
N ALA A 269 0.27 -1.59 1.95
CA ALA A 269 1.20 -1.62 3.07
C ALA A 269 1.47 -0.20 3.61
N ALA A 270 1.64 0.78 2.72
CA ALA A 270 1.79 2.17 3.10
C ALA A 270 0.54 2.72 3.81
N LEU A 271 -0.67 2.35 3.36
CA LEU A 271 -1.94 2.66 4.01
C LEU A 271 -2.10 1.97 5.38
N ALA A 272 -1.45 0.83 5.59
CA ALA A 272 -1.33 0.18 6.90
C ALA A 272 -0.29 0.85 7.81
N GLY A 273 0.49 1.79 7.29
CA GLY A 273 1.45 2.59 8.03
C GLY A 273 2.89 2.11 7.95
N THR A 274 3.29 1.29 6.96
CA THR A 274 4.69 0.84 6.82
C THR A 274 5.67 1.99 6.55
N GLU A 275 5.20 3.09 5.95
CA GLU A 275 6.01 4.29 5.70
C GLU A 275 6.14 5.19 6.96
N LEU A 276 5.45 4.85 8.06
CA LEU A 276 5.55 5.61 9.32
C LEU A 276 6.76 5.13 10.13
N PRO A 277 7.49 6.05 10.81
CA PRO A 277 8.63 5.68 11.66
C PRO A 277 8.28 4.67 12.77
N GLN A 278 7.01 4.65 13.18
CA GLN A 278 6.50 3.79 14.24
C GLN A 278 5.92 2.44 13.73
N ALA A 279 6.06 2.09 12.45
CA ALA A 279 5.39 0.93 11.82
C ALA A 279 5.49 -0.37 12.64
N ASN A 280 6.66 -0.66 13.22
CA ASN A 280 6.92 -1.90 13.98
C ASN A 280 7.18 -1.64 15.48
N GLN A 281 6.83 -0.46 15.99
CA GLN A 281 7.02 -0.12 17.39
C GLN A 281 5.74 -0.38 18.15
N LEU A 282 5.83 -1.02 19.32
CA LEU A 282 4.68 -1.26 20.19
C LEU A 282 4.72 -0.36 21.42
N GLU A 283 3.63 0.36 21.62
CA GLU A 283 3.43 1.18 22.81
C GLU A 283 3.30 0.32 24.06
N ASP A 284 3.73 0.90 25.18
CA ASP A 284 3.49 0.34 26.50
C ASP A 284 2.27 1.04 27.13
N PRO A 285 1.14 0.34 27.31
CA PRO A 285 -0.05 0.92 27.92
C PRO A 285 0.19 1.37 29.37
N GLN A 286 1.27 0.90 30.01
CA GLN A 286 1.58 1.22 31.40
C GLN A 286 1.83 2.70 31.68
N VAL A 287 2.31 3.44 30.67
CA VAL A 287 2.62 4.87 30.82
C VAL A 287 1.36 5.73 30.95
N ARG A 288 0.21 5.32 30.40
CA ARG A 288 -1.03 6.11 30.46
C ARG A 288 -2.16 5.48 31.27
N VAL A 289 -2.38 4.17 31.15
CA VAL A 289 -3.53 3.48 31.76
C VAL A 289 -3.42 3.43 33.29
N PHE A 290 -2.20 3.46 33.86
CA PHE A 290 -1.98 3.33 35.30
C PHE A 290 -1.33 4.56 35.96
N GLN A 291 -0.90 5.59 35.22
CA GLN A 291 -0.35 6.81 35.83
C GLN A 291 -1.42 7.70 36.49
N ALA A 292 -2.71 7.53 36.15
CA ALA A 292 -3.80 8.27 36.78
C ALA A 292 -3.98 7.97 38.30
N LYS A 293 -3.31 6.96 38.86
CA LYS A 293 -3.39 6.60 40.29
C LYS A 293 -2.21 7.05 41.16
N ARG A 294 -1.24 7.82 40.64
CA ARG A 294 -0.14 8.38 41.45
C ARG A 294 -0.30 9.90 41.67
N SER A 295 -1.45 10.33 42.16
CA SER A 295 -1.55 11.60 42.90
C SER A 295 -1.05 11.38 44.33
N VAL A 296 0.27 11.43 44.51
CA VAL A 296 0.87 11.55 45.86
C VAL A 296 0.48 12.95 46.38
N PRO A 297 -0.02 13.10 47.63
CA PRO A 297 -0.33 14.41 48.17
C PRO A 297 0.96 15.23 48.23
N GLN A 298 0.93 16.46 47.72
CA GLN A 298 2.02 17.42 47.89
C GLN A 298 2.24 17.67 49.39
N SER A 299 3.26 17.02 49.95
CA SER A 299 3.84 17.42 51.22
C SER A 299 4.73 18.62 50.96
N SER A 300 4.26 19.79 51.40
CA SER A 300 5.00 21.03 51.53
C SER A 300 6.30 20.82 52.32
N GLY A 301 7.46 21.18 51.74
CA GLY A 301 8.73 21.08 52.44
C GLY A 301 9.87 21.80 51.73
N ASN A 302 10.03 23.09 52.00
CA ASN A 302 11.20 23.90 51.68
C ASN A 302 12.53 23.22 52.09
N ARG A 303 13.56 23.22 51.22
CA ARG A 303 14.96 23.54 51.61
C ARG A 303 15.95 23.70 50.44
N LYS A 304 16.32 24.97 50.23
CA LYS A 304 17.65 25.60 49.98
C LYS A 304 18.64 25.00 48.95
N LYS A 305 18.91 25.84 47.93
CA LYS A 305 20.16 25.96 47.13
C LYS A 305 21.43 25.88 47.98
N ARG A 306 22.45 25.14 47.53
CA ARG A 306 23.87 25.46 47.76
C ARG A 306 24.74 25.13 46.54
N LYS A 307 25.71 26.02 46.34
CA LYS A 307 26.60 26.25 45.20
C LYS A 307 27.84 25.33 45.32
N GLY A 308 28.40 24.88 44.20
CA GLY A 308 29.42 23.80 44.13
C GLY A 308 30.88 24.20 44.39
N GLN A 309 31.79 23.23 44.22
CA GLN A 309 33.22 23.43 43.99
C GLN A 309 33.89 22.14 43.48
N ASN A 310 34.61 22.26 42.35
CA ASN A 310 35.60 21.30 41.86
C ASN A 310 36.95 21.56 42.53
N ALA A 311 37.72 20.50 42.83
CA ALA A 311 39.18 20.49 42.70
C ALA A 311 39.71 19.04 42.73
N ASN A 312 40.40 18.66 41.66
CA ASN A 312 41.16 17.41 41.49
C ASN A 312 42.53 17.47 42.18
N ARG A 313 43.06 16.28 42.50
CA ARG A 313 44.43 15.75 42.22
C ARG A 313 45.02 15.04 43.44
N PHE A 314 45.16 13.72 43.33
CA PHE A 314 46.47 13.07 43.28
C PHE A 314 46.36 11.83 42.38
N ALA A 315 47.15 11.84 41.30
CA ALA A 315 47.56 10.69 40.49
C ALA A 315 48.39 9.71 41.36
N ALA A 316 48.72 8.47 41.03
CA ALA A 316 48.44 7.48 39.98
C ALA A 316 49.08 6.17 40.51
N LEU A 317 48.67 5.01 40.00
CA LEU A 317 49.52 3.90 39.50
C LEU A 317 48.70 2.61 39.30
N GLU A 318 48.82 2.04 38.09
CA GLU A 318 48.75 0.61 37.70
C GLU A 318 47.39 -0.12 37.84
N HIS A 319 46.61 -0.29 36.75
CA HIS A 319 46.62 -1.46 35.82
C HIS A 319 46.67 -2.82 36.56
N GLY A 320 45.69 -3.72 36.51
CA GLY A 320 44.48 -3.79 35.70
C GLY A 320 43.62 -5.00 36.08
N ASP A 321 42.41 -5.01 35.49
CA ASP A 321 41.52 -6.16 35.24
C ASP A 321 40.96 -6.94 36.42
N ALA A 322 40.02 -6.33 37.15
CA ALA A 322 38.80 -7.00 37.63
C ALA A 322 37.88 -5.98 38.33
N MET A 323 36.58 -6.05 38.07
CA MET A 323 35.49 -5.33 38.78
C MET A 323 35.27 -3.83 38.47
N GLU A 324 34.79 -3.50 37.27
CA GLU A 324 33.90 -2.33 37.07
C GLU A 324 32.78 -2.62 36.05
N ALA A 325 32.19 -3.83 36.11
CA ALA A 325 31.06 -4.22 35.25
C ALA A 325 29.67 -3.98 35.87
N GLU A 326 29.56 -3.36 37.07
CA GLU A 326 28.27 -3.26 37.77
C GLU A 326 27.82 -1.83 38.13
N ALA A 327 28.47 -0.78 37.63
CA ALA A 327 28.09 0.62 37.93
C ALA A 327 27.65 1.46 36.71
N GLN A 328 27.28 0.83 35.59
CA GLN A 328 26.74 1.51 34.40
C GLN A 328 25.35 1.02 33.96
N ALA A 329 24.59 0.34 34.84
CA ALA A 329 23.26 -0.19 34.52
C ALA A 329 22.07 0.70 34.97
N GLU A 330 22.29 1.88 35.55
CA GLU A 330 21.20 2.79 35.93
C GLU A 330 21.41 4.22 35.43
N GLN A 331 21.58 4.38 34.11
CA GLN A 331 21.09 5.60 33.47
C GLN A 331 19.61 5.44 33.19
N VAL A 332 18.81 5.93 34.13
CA VAL A 332 17.39 6.26 33.94
C VAL A 332 17.28 7.17 32.72
N VAL A 333 16.97 6.56 31.58
CA VAL A 333 16.59 7.25 30.35
C VAL A 333 15.33 8.06 30.68
N LYS A 334 15.47 9.39 30.71
CA LYS A 334 14.36 10.34 30.68
C LYS A 334 13.39 9.93 29.56
N PRO A 335 12.07 10.07 29.75
CA PRO A 335 11.09 9.65 28.75
C PRO A 335 11.40 10.33 27.42
N GLN A 336 11.72 9.52 26.41
CA GLN A 336 11.84 9.98 25.03
C GLN A 336 10.56 10.73 24.66
N ALA A 337 10.74 11.84 23.94
CA ALA A 337 9.67 12.64 23.35
C ALA A 337 8.56 11.73 22.79
N GLY A 338 7.31 12.06 23.09
CA GLY A 338 6.13 11.24 22.78
C GLY A 338 6.22 10.66 21.38
N ARG A 339 6.26 9.33 21.31
CA ARG A 339 6.13 8.56 20.07
C ARG A 339 4.88 9.05 19.34
N SER A 340 5.05 9.47 18.09
CA SER A 340 3.97 10.07 17.30
C SER A 340 2.81 9.09 17.11
N ALA A 341 1.58 9.60 17.19
CA ALA A 341 0.40 8.84 16.79
C ALA A 341 0.41 8.62 15.26
N PRO A 342 -0.28 7.60 14.72
CA PRO A 342 -0.58 7.63 13.30
C PRO A 342 -1.35 8.92 13.00
N THR A 343 -0.99 9.59 11.92
CA THR A 343 -1.65 10.82 11.48
C THR A 343 -2.29 10.61 10.11
N GLY A 344 -3.15 11.55 9.74
CA GLY A 344 -3.72 11.63 8.41
C GLY A 344 -4.54 10.39 7.98
N LEU A 345 -4.26 9.91 6.77
CA LEU A 345 -5.04 8.88 6.09
C LEU A 345 -4.95 7.53 6.81
N VAL A 346 -3.77 7.18 7.32
CA VAL A 346 -3.55 5.94 8.09
C VAL A 346 -4.39 5.96 9.36
N ALA A 347 -4.39 7.08 10.09
CA ALA A 347 -5.23 7.23 11.27
C ALA A 347 -6.72 7.13 10.93
N SER A 348 -7.15 7.78 9.85
CA SER A 348 -8.55 7.76 9.39
C SER A 348 -9.02 6.35 9.03
N ILE A 349 -8.16 5.55 8.38
CA ILE A 349 -8.45 4.15 8.04
C ILE A 349 -8.55 3.30 9.30
N LEU A 350 -7.59 3.41 10.22
CA LEU A 350 -7.55 2.56 11.41
C LEU A 350 -8.69 2.85 12.39
N ARG A 351 -9.22 4.08 12.41
CA ARG A 351 -10.38 4.48 13.21
C ARG A 351 -11.70 3.92 12.69
N ASP A 352 -11.82 3.68 11.38
CA ASP A 352 -13.03 3.11 10.78
C ASP A 352 -12.94 1.58 10.71
N SER A 353 -13.92 0.89 11.30
CA SER A 353 -13.91 -0.58 11.39
C SER A 353 -13.97 -1.25 10.02
N GLN A 354 -14.82 -0.74 9.12
CA GLN A 354 -14.98 -1.29 7.78
C GLN A 354 -13.73 -1.08 6.93
N LEU A 355 -13.15 0.12 6.94
CA LEU A 355 -11.92 0.40 6.18
C LEU A 355 -10.74 -0.41 6.70
N ARG A 356 -10.57 -0.48 8.01
CA ARG A 356 -9.50 -1.24 8.66
C ARG A 356 -9.58 -2.74 8.30
N ASP A 357 -10.78 -3.33 8.35
CA ASP A 357 -10.98 -4.75 8.05
C ASP A 357 -10.85 -5.05 6.56
N THR A 358 -11.31 -4.13 5.70
CA THR A 358 -11.16 -4.21 4.24
C THR A 358 -9.68 -4.17 3.84
N LEU A 359 -8.90 -3.26 4.43
CA LEU A 359 -7.45 -3.17 4.19
C LEU A 359 -6.71 -4.44 4.64
N ARG A 360 -7.01 -4.94 5.84
CA ARG A 360 -6.45 -6.20 6.36
C ARG A 360 -6.79 -7.37 5.44
N GLY A 361 -8.06 -7.48 5.03
CA GLY A 361 -8.53 -8.52 4.11
C GLY A 361 -7.76 -8.53 2.80
N ALA A 362 -7.62 -7.36 2.17
CA ALA A 362 -6.85 -7.22 0.94
C ALA A 362 -5.38 -7.59 1.12
N LEU A 363 -4.72 -7.16 2.21
CA LEU A 363 -3.35 -7.58 2.51
C LEU A 363 -3.22 -9.09 2.67
N SER A 364 -4.22 -9.77 3.24
CA SER A 364 -4.25 -11.24 3.30
C SER A 364 -4.40 -11.89 1.93
N GLU A 365 -5.18 -11.31 1.00
CA GLU A 365 -5.29 -11.82 -0.38
C GLU A 365 -3.94 -11.82 -1.11
N PHE A 366 -3.10 -10.82 -0.86
CA PHE A 366 -1.75 -10.76 -1.44
C PHE A 366 -0.81 -11.88 -0.95
N LEU A 367 -1.12 -12.56 0.15
CA LEU A 367 -0.38 -13.75 0.58
C LEU A 367 -0.63 -14.96 -0.33
N LEU A 368 -1.65 -14.89 -1.20
CA LEU A 368 -1.95 -15.92 -2.21
C LEU A 368 -1.23 -15.67 -3.54
N VAL A 369 -0.44 -14.61 -3.65
CA VAL A 369 0.34 -14.30 -4.85
C VAL A 369 1.73 -14.93 -4.73
N PRO A 370 2.13 -15.85 -5.64
CA PRO A 370 3.43 -16.52 -5.60
C PRO A 370 4.55 -15.61 -6.14
N GLU A 371 4.71 -14.42 -5.55
CA GLU A 371 5.75 -13.44 -5.90
C GLU A 371 6.39 -12.89 -4.63
N LYS A 372 7.72 -13.03 -4.54
CA LYS A 372 8.52 -12.76 -3.33
C LYS A 372 8.28 -11.37 -2.77
N GLU A 373 8.47 -10.31 -3.56
CA GLU A 373 8.37 -8.94 -3.05
C GLU A 373 6.95 -8.61 -2.60
N THR A 374 5.96 -9.12 -3.33
CA THR A 374 4.56 -8.92 -3.05
C THR A 374 4.19 -9.51 -1.70
N MET A 375 4.59 -10.75 -1.45
CA MET A 375 4.36 -11.43 -0.18
C MET A 375 5.10 -10.76 0.98
N THR A 376 6.40 -10.45 0.84
CA THR A 376 7.16 -9.79 1.90
C THR A 376 6.54 -8.45 2.30
N ARG A 377 6.09 -7.64 1.32
CA ARG A 377 5.40 -6.36 1.60
C ARG A 377 4.03 -6.56 2.24
N ALA A 378 3.27 -7.59 1.84
CA ALA A 378 2.00 -7.92 2.48
C ALA A 378 2.19 -8.29 3.96
N LEU A 379 3.18 -9.12 4.27
CA LEU A 379 3.55 -9.49 5.64
C LEU A 379 3.98 -8.27 6.47
N ALA A 380 4.80 -7.38 5.90
CA ALA A 380 5.18 -6.12 6.54
C ALA A 380 3.96 -5.20 6.78
N GLY A 381 3.02 -5.14 5.82
CA GLY A 381 1.77 -4.43 5.96
C GLY A 381 0.90 -4.96 7.10
N LEU A 382 0.76 -6.28 7.23
CA LEU A 382 0.01 -6.91 8.32
C LEU A 382 0.66 -6.68 9.69
N ALA A 383 2.00 -6.74 9.76
CA ALA A 383 2.76 -6.40 10.96
C ALA A 383 2.54 -4.93 11.38
N ALA A 384 2.62 -4.01 10.42
CA ALA A 384 2.40 -2.59 10.66
C ALA A 384 0.96 -2.30 11.09
N TRP A 385 -0.02 -2.87 10.39
CA TRP A 385 -1.44 -2.78 10.74
C TRP A 385 -1.68 -3.22 12.19
N THR A 386 -1.10 -4.36 12.59
CA THR A 386 -1.26 -4.91 13.95
C THR A 386 -0.64 -4.00 15.01
N SER A 387 0.57 -3.49 14.72
CA SER A 387 1.29 -2.59 15.62
C SER A 387 0.58 -1.25 15.78
N GLN A 388 0.14 -0.63 14.69
CA GLN A 388 -0.58 0.65 14.74
C GLN A 388 -1.90 0.52 15.50
N LEU A 389 -2.64 -0.57 15.28
CA LEU A 389 -3.89 -0.84 15.98
C LEU A 389 -3.67 -0.95 17.50
N TRP A 390 -2.66 -1.71 17.91
CA TRP A 390 -2.27 -1.77 19.33
C TRP A 390 -1.88 -0.41 19.88
N ASN A 391 -1.10 0.38 19.13
CA ASN A 391 -0.65 1.69 19.58
C ASN A 391 -1.81 2.67 19.81
N MET A 392 -2.85 2.62 18.96
CA MET A 392 -4.05 3.40 19.16
C MET A 392 -4.83 2.96 20.41
N ILE A 393 -5.00 1.65 20.60
CA ILE A 393 -5.61 1.08 21.82
C ILE A 393 -4.84 1.49 23.08
N ALA A 394 -3.52 1.33 23.08
CA ALA A 394 -2.67 1.62 24.22
C ALA A 394 -2.64 3.12 24.59
N ARG A 395 -2.90 4.00 23.62
CA ARG A 395 -3.02 5.45 23.84
C ARG A 395 -4.40 5.88 24.32
N GLY A 396 -5.40 4.99 24.28
CA GLY A 396 -6.79 5.31 24.54
C GLY A 396 -7.40 6.18 23.43
N GLU A 397 -6.93 6.04 22.18
CA GLU A 397 -7.58 6.69 21.05
C GLU A 397 -8.94 6.05 20.79
N ASP A 398 -9.93 6.89 20.54
CA ASP A 398 -11.31 6.43 20.40
C ASP A 398 -11.55 5.75 19.05
N LEU A 399 -11.43 4.42 19.04
CA LEU A 399 -11.75 3.56 17.91
C LEU A 399 -13.27 3.31 17.77
N ALA A 400 -14.08 3.72 18.75
CA ALA A 400 -15.51 3.43 18.81
C ALA A 400 -16.40 4.65 18.51
N ALA A 401 -16.07 5.86 19.00
CA ALA A 401 -16.95 7.03 18.91
C ALA A 401 -17.09 7.64 17.52
N LEU A 402 -16.20 7.31 16.58
CA LEU A 402 -16.38 7.69 15.17
C LEU A 402 -17.42 6.83 14.44
N SER A 403 -17.76 5.63 14.95
CA SER A 403 -18.86 4.84 14.40
C SER A 403 -20.24 5.36 14.82
N THR A 404 -20.30 6.16 15.89
CA THR A 404 -21.53 6.71 16.48
C THR A 404 -21.67 8.22 16.35
N GLY A 405 -20.70 8.90 15.72
CA GLY A 405 -20.73 10.37 15.53
C GLY A 405 -20.60 11.18 16.83
N SER A 406 -20.21 10.54 17.92
CA SER A 406 -19.93 11.21 19.20
C SER A 406 -18.55 11.83 19.12
N SER A 407 -18.44 13.15 19.10
CA SER A 407 -17.17 13.82 19.42
C SER A 407 -16.77 13.36 20.82
N ALA A 408 -15.72 12.53 20.93
CA ALA A 408 -15.15 12.17 22.20
C ALA A 408 -14.87 13.48 22.97
N GLY A 409 -15.67 13.74 24.00
CA GLY A 409 -15.38 14.82 24.93
C GLY A 409 -14.00 14.57 25.56
N ASP A 410 -13.38 15.61 26.09
CA ASP A 410 -12.05 15.67 26.74
C ASP A 410 -11.77 14.63 27.87
N ARG A 411 -12.59 13.60 28.04
CA ARG A 411 -12.42 12.53 29.01
C ARG A 411 -11.52 11.44 28.44
N LEU A 412 -10.40 11.19 29.12
CA LEU A 412 -9.59 9.99 28.89
C LEU A 412 -10.43 8.73 29.17
N PRO A 413 -10.46 7.74 28.25
CA PRO A 413 -11.26 6.54 28.44
C PRO A 413 -10.81 5.75 29.67
N GLU A 414 -11.77 5.16 30.36
CA GLU A 414 -11.49 4.33 31.52
C GLU A 414 -10.81 3.02 31.08
N THR A 415 -10.01 2.40 31.97
CA THR A 415 -9.34 1.13 31.66
C THR A 415 -10.32 0.04 31.20
N GLY A 416 -11.56 0.04 31.72
CA GLY A 416 -12.60 -0.90 31.30
C GLY A 416 -13.04 -0.70 29.84
N GLU A 417 -13.17 0.55 29.40
CA GLU A 417 -13.53 0.90 28.02
C GLU A 417 -12.40 0.52 27.05
N ILE A 418 -11.15 0.79 27.42
CA ILE A 418 -9.97 0.39 26.64
C ILE A 418 -9.93 -1.15 26.49
N LEU A 419 -10.21 -1.89 27.58
CA LEU A 419 -10.24 -3.36 27.53
C LEU A 419 -11.39 -3.90 26.69
N HIS A 420 -12.55 -3.26 26.71
CA HIS A 420 -13.69 -3.63 25.87
C HIS A 420 -13.36 -3.44 24.39
N VAL A 421 -12.90 -2.25 24.01
CA VAL A 421 -12.49 -1.93 22.63
C VAL A 421 -11.38 -2.87 22.17
N ALA A 422 -10.36 -3.10 23.01
CA ALA A 422 -9.28 -4.04 22.71
C ALA A 422 -9.79 -5.47 22.52
N SER A 423 -10.75 -5.93 23.33
CA SER A 423 -11.34 -7.27 23.19
C SER A 423 -12.02 -7.42 21.83
N ASP A 424 -12.80 -6.43 21.40
CA ASP A 424 -13.53 -6.50 20.14
C ASP A 424 -12.59 -6.42 18.93
N VAL A 425 -11.66 -5.47 18.97
CA VAL A 425 -10.76 -5.17 17.86
C VAL A 425 -9.69 -6.26 17.66
N LEU A 426 -9.15 -6.84 18.74
CA LEU A 426 -8.07 -7.83 18.66
C LEU A 426 -8.55 -9.25 18.34
N ARG A 427 -9.87 -9.53 18.38
CA ARG A 427 -10.46 -10.83 17.99
C ARG A 427 -10.13 -11.25 16.56
N ILE A 428 -9.80 -10.29 15.69
CA ILE A 428 -9.46 -10.57 14.29
C ILE A 428 -8.04 -11.11 14.10
N ILE A 429 -7.12 -10.93 15.06
CA ILE A 429 -5.71 -11.33 14.90
C ILE A 429 -5.58 -12.85 14.64
N PRO A 430 -6.20 -13.76 15.42
CA PRO A 430 -6.01 -15.20 15.23
C PRO A 430 -6.47 -15.69 13.85
N ARG A 431 -7.72 -15.40 13.48
CA ARG A 431 -8.30 -15.90 12.22
C ARG A 431 -7.99 -15.04 11.00
N GLY A 432 -7.85 -13.74 11.19
CA GLY A 432 -7.69 -12.77 10.10
C GLY A 432 -6.24 -12.44 9.76
N ILE A 433 -5.27 -12.82 10.61
CA ILE A 433 -3.83 -12.58 10.36
C ILE A 433 -3.03 -13.86 10.53
N LEU A 434 -3.08 -14.49 11.72
CA LEU A 434 -2.23 -15.65 12.01
C LEU A 434 -2.59 -16.87 11.16
N LYS A 435 -3.89 -17.15 10.97
CA LYS A 435 -4.33 -18.29 10.15
C LYS A 435 -3.89 -18.17 8.68
N PRO A 436 -4.13 -17.06 7.95
CA PRO A 436 -3.62 -16.90 6.58
C PRO A 436 -2.10 -17.07 6.47
N ILE A 437 -1.33 -16.49 7.41
CA ILE A 437 0.13 -16.66 7.44
C ILE A 437 0.50 -18.12 7.69
N GLY A 438 -0.22 -18.79 8.58
CA GLY A 438 0.05 -20.18 8.90
C GLY A 438 -0.27 -21.16 7.77
N GLU A 439 -1.31 -20.89 6.98
CA GLU A 439 -1.62 -21.66 5.77
C GLU A 439 -0.50 -21.56 4.73
N VAL A 440 0.10 -20.37 4.58
CA VAL A 440 1.28 -20.18 3.72
C VAL A 440 2.47 -21.01 4.19
N VAL A 441 2.78 -20.99 5.49
CA VAL A 441 3.89 -21.76 6.09
C VAL A 441 3.65 -23.26 6.02
N ALA A 442 2.41 -23.73 6.20
CA ALA A 442 2.04 -25.14 6.18
C ALA A 442 2.02 -25.78 4.77
N GLY A 443 2.49 -25.07 3.74
CA GLY A 443 2.58 -25.62 2.38
C GLY A 443 1.25 -25.63 1.60
N LYS A 444 0.21 -24.93 2.11
CA LYS A 444 -0.94 -24.49 1.29
C LYS A 444 -0.61 -23.22 0.49
N SER A 445 0.66 -22.83 0.49
CA SER A 445 1.24 -21.76 -0.32
C SER A 445 0.76 -21.84 -1.78
N PRO A 446 0.53 -20.69 -2.45
CA PRO A 446 0.10 -20.67 -3.84
C PRO A 446 1.07 -21.50 -4.70
N ARG A 447 0.56 -22.60 -5.25
CA ARG A 447 1.33 -23.44 -6.17
C ARG A 447 1.28 -22.80 -7.53
N LEU A 448 2.45 -22.55 -8.10
CA LEU A 448 2.55 -22.22 -9.50
C LEU A 448 2.01 -23.41 -10.31
N PRO A 449 1.09 -23.21 -11.27
CA PRO A 449 0.58 -24.29 -12.09
C PRO A 449 1.74 -25.00 -12.81
N PRO A 450 1.67 -26.34 -12.94
CA PRO A 450 2.77 -27.15 -13.47
C PRO A 450 3.07 -26.88 -14.95
N ASP A 451 2.08 -26.46 -15.74
CA ASP A 451 2.22 -26.13 -17.16
C ASP A 451 2.62 -24.65 -17.37
N GLY A 452 3.67 -24.24 -16.67
CA GLY A 452 4.04 -22.85 -16.39
C GLY A 452 4.07 -21.92 -17.61
N GLY A 453 3.00 -21.14 -17.77
CA GLY A 453 2.96 -20.00 -18.70
C GLY A 453 3.97 -18.91 -18.34
N ALA A 454 4.12 -17.89 -19.19
CA ALA A 454 5.11 -16.82 -19.01
C ALA A 454 5.10 -16.15 -17.62
N LEU A 455 3.91 -16.00 -17.01
CA LEU A 455 3.75 -15.46 -15.66
C LEU A 455 4.42 -16.35 -14.61
N CYS A 456 4.23 -17.67 -14.70
CA CYS A 456 4.86 -18.61 -13.79
C CYS A 456 6.37 -18.60 -13.97
N ASN A 457 6.84 -18.62 -15.21
CA ASN A 457 8.27 -18.57 -15.52
C ASN A 457 8.94 -17.29 -15.01
N ALA A 458 8.25 -16.15 -15.04
CA ALA A 458 8.76 -14.88 -14.56
C ALA A 458 9.03 -14.87 -13.04
N VAL A 459 8.29 -15.66 -12.25
CA VAL A 459 8.42 -15.70 -10.79
C VAL A 459 8.97 -17.02 -10.24
N GLN A 460 9.02 -18.09 -11.05
CA GLN A 460 9.39 -19.44 -10.61
C GLN A 460 10.70 -19.47 -9.84
N HIS A 461 11.77 -18.88 -10.39
CA HIS A 461 13.08 -18.91 -9.76
C HIS A 461 13.13 -18.10 -8.46
N SER A 462 12.56 -16.89 -8.45
CA SER A 462 12.56 -16.02 -7.26
C SER A 462 11.68 -16.61 -6.15
N TRP A 463 10.56 -17.24 -6.52
CA TRP A 463 9.64 -17.91 -5.62
C TRP A 463 10.23 -19.20 -5.06
N SER A 464 10.78 -20.07 -5.91
CA SER A 464 11.38 -21.34 -5.48
C SER A 464 12.54 -21.10 -4.54
N SER A 465 13.40 -20.12 -4.83
CA SER A 465 14.50 -19.73 -3.94
C SER A 465 14.02 -19.14 -2.61
N PHE A 466 12.86 -18.48 -2.59
CA PHE A 466 12.28 -17.88 -1.39
C PHE A 466 11.58 -18.91 -0.49
N ALA A 467 10.88 -19.87 -1.10
CA ALA A 467 10.11 -20.90 -0.41
C ALA A 467 10.95 -22.13 -0.02
N ALA A 468 12.02 -22.45 -0.74
CA ALA A 468 12.88 -23.59 -0.44
C ALA A 468 13.64 -23.42 0.89
N ALA A 469 13.78 -24.51 1.64
CA ALA A 469 14.65 -24.55 2.81
C ALA A 469 16.09 -24.28 2.39
N SER A 470 16.77 -23.37 3.11
CA SER A 470 18.19 -23.09 2.86
C SER A 470 19.09 -24.00 3.70
N VAL A 471 20.30 -24.25 3.22
CA VAL A 471 21.35 -24.92 3.99
C VAL A 471 22.39 -23.88 4.35
N ALA A 472 22.50 -23.55 5.64
CA ALA A 472 23.52 -22.65 6.16
C ALA A 472 24.52 -23.48 6.98
N ASP A 473 25.81 -23.42 6.63
CA ASP A 473 26.90 -24.09 7.35
C ASP A 473 26.59 -25.56 7.72
N THR A 474 26.14 -26.35 6.73
CA THR A 474 25.74 -27.77 6.85
C THR A 474 24.51 -28.06 7.72
N LYS A 475 23.86 -27.04 8.27
CA LYS A 475 22.61 -27.18 9.04
C LYS A 475 21.40 -26.79 8.18
N PRO A 476 20.29 -27.56 8.26
CA PRO A 476 19.03 -27.14 7.66
C PRO A 476 18.57 -25.87 8.36
N SER A 477 18.31 -24.83 7.57
CA SER A 477 17.73 -23.56 8.03
C SER A 477 16.34 -23.40 7.43
N PRO A 478 15.41 -22.74 8.15
CA PRO A 478 14.09 -22.46 7.62
C PRO A 478 14.22 -21.62 6.35
N SER A 479 13.24 -21.75 5.44
CA SER A 479 13.22 -20.92 4.24
C SER A 479 13.08 -19.44 4.58
N LEU A 480 13.46 -18.57 3.63
CA LEU A 480 13.27 -17.13 3.77
C LEU A 480 11.79 -16.79 3.98
N LEU A 481 10.89 -17.51 3.31
CA LEU A 481 9.44 -17.38 3.53
C LEU A 481 9.05 -17.55 5.00
N VAL A 482 9.51 -18.63 5.65
CA VAL A 482 9.23 -18.90 7.07
C VAL A 482 9.83 -17.81 7.95
N SER A 483 11.03 -17.35 7.62
CA SER A 483 11.71 -16.28 8.33
C SER A 483 10.93 -14.96 8.27
N GLU A 484 10.43 -14.57 7.09
CA GLU A 484 9.59 -13.37 6.91
C GLU A 484 8.23 -13.49 7.62
N CYS A 485 7.64 -14.68 7.66
CA CYS A 485 6.38 -14.92 8.38
C CYS A 485 6.52 -14.79 9.90
N THR A 486 7.74 -14.95 10.44
CA THR A 486 7.97 -14.94 11.89
C THR A 486 7.68 -13.57 12.51
N ASN A 487 8.03 -12.47 11.83
CA ASN A 487 7.84 -11.12 12.36
C ASN A 487 6.35 -10.74 12.60
N PRO A 488 5.43 -10.86 11.62
CA PRO A 488 4.01 -10.58 11.87
C PRO A 488 3.37 -11.53 12.89
N VAL A 489 3.78 -12.81 12.93
CA VAL A 489 3.33 -13.76 13.97
C VAL A 489 3.78 -13.30 15.35
N PHE A 490 5.06 -12.95 15.50
CA PHE A 490 5.62 -12.44 16.75
C PHE A 490 4.92 -11.18 17.23
N ILE A 491 4.70 -10.20 16.34
CA ILE A 491 3.98 -8.97 16.67
C ILE A 491 2.54 -9.25 17.11
N GLY A 492 1.81 -10.13 16.39
CA GLY A 492 0.45 -10.52 16.75
C GLY A 492 0.38 -11.15 18.14
N LEU A 493 1.26 -12.11 18.43
CA LEU A 493 1.36 -12.72 19.75
C LEU A 493 1.73 -11.73 20.85
N LEU A 494 2.71 -10.86 20.59
CA LEU A 494 3.17 -9.88 21.56
C LEU A 494 2.06 -8.90 21.94
N VAL A 495 1.23 -8.47 20.98
CA VAL A 495 0.04 -7.65 21.21
C VAL A 495 -0.99 -8.39 22.08
N LEU A 496 -1.30 -9.64 21.76
CA LEU A 496 -2.25 -10.45 22.53
C LEU A 496 -1.76 -10.74 23.96
N VAL A 497 -0.46 -10.98 24.14
CA VAL A 497 0.16 -11.16 25.47
C VAL A 497 0.14 -9.85 26.26
N LYS A 498 0.43 -8.70 25.63
CA LYS A 498 0.31 -7.39 26.28
C LYS A 498 -1.13 -7.13 26.73
N PHE A 499 -2.11 -7.47 25.90
CA PHE A 499 -3.53 -7.36 26.24
C PHE A 499 -3.90 -8.27 27.42
N PHE A 500 -3.48 -9.53 27.41
CA PHE A 500 -3.68 -10.46 28.53
C PHE A 500 -3.08 -9.94 29.84
N LYS A 501 -1.84 -9.45 29.81
CA LYS A 501 -1.19 -8.83 30.98
C LYS A 501 -1.98 -7.62 31.50
N LEU A 502 -2.57 -6.83 30.60
CA LEU A 502 -3.40 -5.69 30.96
C LEU A 502 -4.69 -6.12 31.67
N GLN A 503 -5.35 -7.19 31.18
CA GLN A 503 -6.53 -7.78 31.81
C GLN A 503 -6.24 -8.34 33.20
N CYS A 504 -5.19 -9.18 33.34
CA CYS A 504 -4.77 -9.71 34.65
C CYS A 504 -4.49 -8.59 35.65
N ARG A 505 -3.76 -7.55 35.23
CA ARG A 505 -3.41 -6.42 36.10
C ARG A 505 -4.64 -5.62 36.52
N LYS A 506 -5.63 -5.45 35.65
CA LYS A 506 -6.89 -4.76 35.99
C LYS A 506 -7.72 -5.54 37.01
N LEU A 507 -7.64 -6.87 36.96
CA LEU A 507 -8.30 -7.79 37.89
C LEU A 507 -7.45 -8.15 39.12
N GLU A 508 -6.24 -7.60 39.23
CA GLU A 508 -5.28 -7.88 40.30
C GLU A 508 -4.89 -9.38 40.41
N LEU A 509 -4.85 -10.06 39.26
CA LEU A 509 -4.48 -11.48 39.13
C LEU A 509 -3.02 -11.65 38.67
N SER A 510 -2.43 -12.81 38.98
CA SER A 510 -1.13 -13.24 38.44
C SER A 510 -1.23 -13.54 36.94
N THR A 511 -0.10 -13.40 36.22
CA THR A 511 0.00 -13.69 34.79
C THR A 511 0.35 -15.16 34.54
N ASP A 512 -0.48 -16.06 35.05
CA ASP A 512 -0.27 -17.51 34.95
C ASP A 512 -1.10 -18.12 33.81
N ALA A 513 -0.67 -19.27 33.28
CA ALA A 513 -1.38 -19.98 32.22
C ALA A 513 -2.83 -20.35 32.61
N ALA A 514 -3.09 -20.57 33.91
CA ALA A 514 -4.43 -20.82 34.44
C ALA A 514 -5.41 -19.67 34.17
N GLN A 515 -4.92 -18.44 33.96
CA GLN A 515 -5.74 -17.25 33.72
C GLN A 515 -5.98 -16.97 32.22
N LEU A 516 -5.48 -17.80 31.30
CA LEU A 516 -5.60 -17.60 29.85
C LEU A 516 -7.05 -17.49 29.36
N TYR A 517 -8.02 -18.02 30.11
CA TYR A 517 -9.46 -17.87 29.79
C TYR A 517 -9.92 -16.40 29.74
N LEU A 518 -9.18 -15.47 30.37
CA LEU A 518 -9.45 -14.03 30.32
C LEU A 518 -9.19 -13.42 28.93
N CYS A 519 -8.35 -14.06 28.11
CA CYS A 519 -7.99 -13.59 26.78
C CYS A 519 -8.33 -14.65 25.70
N PRO A 520 -9.61 -14.80 25.31
CA PRO A 520 -10.01 -15.74 24.26
C PRO A 520 -9.22 -15.60 22.95
N PRO A 521 -8.88 -14.38 22.45
CA PRO A 521 -8.07 -14.25 21.25
C PRO A 521 -6.67 -14.84 21.38
N LEU A 522 -6.04 -14.80 22.56
CA LEU A 522 -4.74 -15.42 22.79
C LEU A 522 -4.84 -16.95 22.77
N VAL A 523 -5.89 -17.52 23.39
CA VAL A 523 -6.14 -18.97 23.34
C VAL A 523 -6.37 -19.44 21.91
N GLU A 524 -7.14 -18.68 21.13
CA GLU A 524 -7.37 -19.00 19.73
C GLU A 524 -6.10 -18.87 18.88
N ALA A 525 -5.28 -17.85 19.12
CA ALA A 525 -3.97 -17.72 18.46
C ALA A 525 -3.08 -18.94 18.72
N LEU A 526 -3.04 -19.43 19.96
CA LEU A 526 -2.28 -20.64 20.30
C LEU A 526 -2.80 -21.87 19.54
N ARG A 527 -4.12 -22.03 19.41
CA ARG A 527 -4.71 -23.13 18.61
C ARG A 527 -4.34 -23.05 17.14
N VAL A 528 -4.43 -21.86 16.55
CA VAL A 528 -4.04 -21.64 15.14
C VAL A 528 -2.56 -21.95 14.92
N LEU A 529 -1.69 -21.58 15.88
CA LEU A 529 -0.26 -21.85 15.76
C LEU A 529 0.10 -23.31 16.03
N GLN A 530 -0.68 -24.04 16.84
CA GLN A 530 -0.51 -25.49 17.02
C GLN A 530 -0.74 -26.29 15.74
N GLU A 531 -1.47 -25.73 14.76
CA GLU A 531 -1.66 -26.35 13.44
C GLU A 531 -0.41 -26.20 12.54
N LEU A 532 0.61 -25.44 12.95
CA LEU A 532 1.83 -25.26 12.18
C LEU A 532 2.80 -26.45 12.31
N PRO A 533 3.46 -26.84 11.21
CA PRO A 533 4.53 -27.82 11.29
C PRO A 533 5.70 -27.28 12.12
N ASN A 534 6.28 -28.13 12.97
CA ASN A 534 7.49 -27.86 13.77
C ASN A 534 7.36 -26.79 14.87
N THR A 535 6.15 -26.50 15.37
CA THR A 535 5.98 -25.73 16.62
C THR A 535 6.07 -26.65 17.84
N SER A 536 6.97 -26.35 18.79
CA SER A 536 6.97 -27.00 20.10
C SER A 536 5.79 -26.52 20.94
N GLN A 537 5.21 -27.42 21.76
CA GLN A 537 4.06 -27.13 22.64
C GLN A 537 4.35 -26.07 23.69
#